data_AF-A0A4Q3TZ84-F1
#
_entry.id   AF-A0A4Q3TZ84-F1
#
_cell.length_a   1.000
_cell.length_b   1.000
_cell.length_c   1.000
_cell.angle_alpha   90.00
_cell.angle_beta   90.00
_cell.angle_gamma   90.00
#
_symmetry.space_group_name_H-M   'P 1'
#
loop_
_entity.id
_entity.type
_entity.pdbx_description
1 polymer ?
#
loop_
_entity_poly.entity_id
_entity_poly.type
_entity_poly.pdbx_seq_one_letter_code
_entity_poly.pdbx_strand_id
1 'polypeptide(L)'
;MKFARPAPSNRLPLALGVLALAVASAGAVQAHPAIQTTSCPARDFAGFFKAFSDSRDVQRAFTEASVDFTEIDANAQPEPREVTVNRPLAAIQFPVIPTTSEQRRNGLEMTTSRTEDGMMRVRLEKPDTDYQLVYIFKTHADCWTLYAKADNSL
;
A
#
# COMPACT_ATOMS: atom_id res chain seq x y z
N MET A 1 -72.61 3.45 5.54
CA MET A 1 -73.03 4.86 5.38
C MET A 1 -71.76 5.70 5.53
N LYS A 2 -71.30 6.61 4.66
CA LYS A 2 -71.93 7.45 3.65
C LYS A 2 -70.84 7.86 2.64
N PHE A 3 -71.26 8.17 1.43
CA PHE A 3 -70.49 8.52 0.24
C PHE A 3 -69.79 9.89 0.32
N ALA A 4 -68.71 10.04 -0.44
CA ALA A 4 -68.44 11.25 -1.23
C ALA A 4 -67.77 10.88 -2.57
N ARG A 5 -68.44 11.23 -3.69
CA ARG A 5 -67.98 11.26 -5.11
C ARG A 5 -67.34 12.66 -5.40
N PRO A 6 -66.90 13.08 -6.63
CA PRO A 6 -66.82 12.43 -7.97
C PRO A 6 -65.51 12.71 -8.79
N ALA A 7 -65.47 12.17 -10.02
CA ALA A 7 -64.49 12.25 -11.13
C ALA A 7 -64.49 13.62 -11.89
N PRO A 8 -63.68 13.88 -12.96
CA PRO A 8 -63.68 13.19 -14.27
C PRO A 8 -62.28 12.95 -14.92
N SER A 9 -62.03 11.79 -15.53
CA SER A 9 -62.14 11.50 -16.98
C SER A 9 -61.44 12.48 -17.93
N ASN A 10 -60.37 12.06 -18.62
CA ASN A 10 -60.34 12.16 -20.09
C ASN A 10 -59.28 11.27 -20.76
N ARG A 11 -59.80 10.29 -21.51
CA ARG A 11 -59.44 9.84 -22.86
C ARG A 11 -58.01 9.38 -23.17
N LEU A 12 -57.90 8.06 -23.30
CA LEU A 12 -56.99 7.36 -24.21
C LEU A 12 -57.23 7.77 -25.68
N PRO A 13 -56.18 7.67 -26.50
CA PRO A 13 -56.30 6.98 -27.78
C PRO A 13 -55.46 5.70 -27.81
N LEU A 14 -56.05 4.62 -28.32
CA LEU A 14 -55.32 3.46 -28.83
C LEU A 14 -54.51 3.88 -30.05
N ALA A 15 -53.22 3.57 -30.05
CA ALA A 15 -52.43 3.46 -31.28
C ALA A 15 -51.83 2.05 -31.32
N LEU A 16 -52.29 1.24 -32.28
CA LEU A 16 -51.58 0.05 -32.71
C LEU A 16 -50.28 0.47 -33.40
N GLY A 17 -49.17 -0.09 -32.95
CA GLY A 17 -47.87 0.03 -33.61
C GLY A 17 -46.90 -0.97 -33.01
N VAL A 18 -46.75 -2.12 -33.66
CA VAL A 18 -45.67 -3.07 -33.37
C VAL A 18 -44.41 -2.57 -34.06
N LEU A 19 -43.34 -2.30 -33.29
CA LEU A 19 -41.98 -2.27 -33.82
C LEU A 19 -41.00 -2.69 -32.72
N ALA A 20 -40.36 -3.84 -32.92
CA ALA A 20 -39.25 -4.30 -32.12
C ALA A 20 -38.04 -3.37 -32.32
N LEU A 21 -37.37 -2.95 -31.24
CA LEU A 21 -36.00 -2.43 -31.29
C LEU A 21 -35.21 -2.83 -30.03
N ALA A 22 -34.25 -3.71 -30.31
CA ALA A 22 -32.98 -3.99 -29.63
C ALA A 22 -32.74 -3.40 -28.24
N VAL A 23 -32.52 -4.32 -27.28
CA VAL A 23 -31.82 -4.05 -26.02
C VAL A 23 -30.38 -3.67 -26.36
N ALA A 24 -30.06 -2.38 -26.33
CA ALA A 24 -28.68 -1.92 -26.38
C ALA A 24 -28.04 -2.19 -25.02
N SER A 25 -27.39 -3.35 -24.88
CA SER A 25 -26.45 -3.62 -23.80
C SER A 25 -25.28 -2.65 -23.95
N ALA A 26 -25.35 -1.48 -23.31
CA ALA A 26 -24.18 -0.64 -23.13
C ALA A 26 -23.22 -1.39 -22.21
N GLY A 27 -22.30 -2.16 -22.82
CA GLY A 27 -21.18 -2.75 -22.12
C GLY A 27 -20.39 -1.62 -21.48
N ALA A 28 -20.46 -1.51 -20.16
CA ALA A 28 -19.53 -0.70 -19.40
C ALA A 28 -18.15 -1.30 -19.68
N VAL A 29 -17.37 -0.61 -20.52
CA VAL A 29 -15.94 -0.87 -20.65
C VAL A 29 -15.38 -0.52 -19.28
N GLN A 30 -15.15 -1.53 -18.44
CA GLN A 30 -14.41 -1.36 -17.21
C GLN A 30 -13.04 -0.83 -17.64
N ALA A 31 -12.82 0.47 -17.43
CA ALA A 31 -11.49 1.04 -17.56
C ALA A 31 -10.64 0.34 -16.52
N HIS A 32 -9.83 -0.63 -16.96
CA HIS A 32 -8.77 -1.16 -16.12
C HIS A 32 -7.88 0.03 -15.73
N PRO A 33 -7.57 0.18 -14.43
CA PRO A 33 -6.66 1.24 -14.01
C PRO A 33 -5.37 1.09 -14.81
N ALA A 34 -5.00 2.15 -15.52
CA ALA A 34 -3.72 2.20 -16.23
C ALA A 34 -2.61 1.89 -15.22
N ILE A 35 -1.82 0.84 -15.49
CA ILE A 35 -0.62 0.55 -14.71
C ILE A 35 0.31 1.74 -14.94
N GLN A 36 0.36 2.66 -13.98
CA GLN A 36 1.30 3.76 -14.03
C GLN A 36 2.69 3.17 -13.79
N THR A 37 3.48 3.08 -14.86
CA THR A 37 4.90 2.77 -14.76
C THR A 37 5.59 3.94 -14.07
N THR A 38 5.66 3.86 -12.74
CA THR A 38 6.29 4.91 -11.93
C THR A 38 7.79 4.85 -12.17
N SER A 39 8.37 5.95 -12.64
CA SER A 39 9.82 6.07 -12.83
C SER A 39 10.55 6.02 -11.50
N CYS A 40 11.79 5.53 -11.49
CA CYS A 40 12.61 5.50 -10.29
C CYS A 40 12.70 6.90 -9.63
N PRO A 41 12.42 7.05 -8.32
CA PRO A 41 12.36 8.37 -7.68
C PRO A 41 13.71 9.09 -7.63
N ALA A 42 14.80 8.34 -7.52
CA ALA A 42 16.18 8.83 -7.58
C ALA A 42 17.15 7.67 -7.81
N ARG A 43 18.36 7.98 -8.29
CA ARG A 43 19.42 6.99 -8.53
C ARG A 43 20.29 6.77 -7.29
N ASP A 44 20.62 7.83 -6.56
CA ASP A 44 21.33 7.72 -5.29
C ASP A 44 20.38 7.26 -4.18
N PHE A 45 20.91 6.49 -3.23
CA PHE A 45 20.09 5.88 -2.19
C PHE A 45 19.46 6.92 -1.24
N ALA A 46 20.17 8.01 -0.93
CA ALA A 46 19.67 9.02 0.00
C ALA A 46 18.45 9.76 -0.57
N GLY A 47 18.53 10.20 -1.83
CA GLY A 47 17.41 10.79 -2.56
C GLY A 47 16.24 9.83 -2.70
N PHE A 48 16.54 8.56 -3.01
CA PHE A 48 15.52 7.52 -3.12
C PHE A 48 14.80 7.32 -1.79
N PHE A 49 15.55 7.08 -0.71
CA PHE A 49 14.99 6.76 0.60
C PHE A 49 14.16 7.92 1.16
N LYS A 50 14.55 9.17 0.90
CA LYS A 50 13.74 10.34 1.25
C LYS A 50 12.39 10.31 0.50
N ALA A 51 12.40 10.14 -0.82
CA ALA A 51 11.17 10.08 -1.62
C ALA A 51 10.29 8.89 -1.23
N PHE A 52 10.91 7.74 -0.96
CA PHE A 52 10.26 6.53 -0.48
C PHE A 52 9.57 6.77 0.88
N SER A 53 10.31 7.26 1.87
CA SER A 53 9.78 7.47 3.22
C SER A 53 8.64 8.49 3.26
N ASP A 54 8.74 9.56 2.46
CA ASP A 54 7.78 10.66 2.49
C ASP A 54 6.49 10.43 1.67
N SER A 55 6.38 9.34 0.90
CA SER A 55 5.21 9.07 0.06
C SER A 55 4.74 7.62 0.14
N ARG A 56 3.52 7.43 0.65
CA ARG A 56 2.84 6.13 0.70
C ARG A 56 2.75 5.44 -0.67
N ASP A 57 2.53 6.22 -1.73
CA ASP A 57 2.39 5.67 -3.08
C ASP A 57 3.75 5.23 -3.65
N VAL A 58 4.82 5.98 -3.34
CA VAL A 58 6.20 5.56 -3.65
C VAL A 58 6.56 4.31 -2.87
N GLN A 59 6.20 4.23 -1.57
CA GLN A 59 6.42 2.99 -0.82
C GLN A 59 5.75 1.80 -1.49
N ARG A 60 4.48 1.95 -1.89
CA ARG A 60 3.74 0.88 -2.58
C ARG A 60 4.37 0.49 -3.91
N ALA A 61 4.81 1.46 -4.71
CA ALA A 61 5.36 1.22 -6.04
C ALA A 61 6.78 0.63 -6.03
N PHE A 62 7.57 0.95 -5.01
CA PHE A 62 8.98 0.53 -4.88
C PHE A 62 9.19 -0.45 -3.72
N THR A 63 8.18 -1.27 -3.43
CA THR A 63 8.29 -2.42 -2.53
C THR A 63 8.25 -3.70 -3.36
N GLU A 64 9.07 -4.68 -3.01
CA GLU A 64 9.08 -5.97 -3.69
C GLU A 64 7.69 -6.64 -3.72
N ALA A 65 7.47 -7.49 -4.72
CA ALA A 65 6.24 -8.29 -4.82
C ALA A 65 6.00 -9.17 -3.58
N SER A 66 7.08 -9.55 -2.89
CA SER A 66 7.03 -10.14 -1.56
C SER A 66 8.17 -9.62 -0.69
N VAL A 67 7.89 -9.37 0.58
CA VAL A 67 8.81 -8.78 1.56
C VAL A 67 8.90 -9.67 2.78
N ASP A 68 10.10 -9.89 3.28
CA ASP A 68 10.30 -10.59 4.54
C ASP A 68 10.04 -9.63 5.72
N PHE A 69 9.16 -10.05 6.63
CA PHE A 69 8.87 -9.36 7.88
C PHE A 69 9.39 -10.20 9.04
N THR A 70 10.38 -9.68 9.75
CA THR A 70 10.95 -10.30 10.95
C THR A 70 10.50 -9.55 12.19
N GLU A 71 10.09 -10.28 13.22
CA GLU A 71 9.72 -9.73 14.53
C GLU A 71 10.29 -10.63 15.63
N ILE A 72 10.49 -10.08 16.83
CA ILE A 72 10.84 -10.88 18.00
C ILE A 72 9.58 -11.52 18.59
N ASP A 73 9.52 -12.85 18.59
CA ASP A 73 8.55 -13.61 19.37
C ASP A 73 9.01 -13.68 20.83
N ALA A 74 8.57 -12.69 21.63
CA ALA A 74 8.90 -12.61 23.06
C ALA A 74 8.32 -13.78 23.89
N ASN A 75 7.35 -14.53 23.36
CA ASN A 75 6.73 -15.66 24.05
C ASN A 75 7.36 -17.01 23.66
N ALA A 76 8.31 -17.00 22.74
CA ALA A 76 9.07 -18.19 22.41
C ALA A 76 9.81 -18.73 23.66
N GLN A 77 9.81 -20.05 23.82
CA GLN A 77 10.56 -20.74 24.86
C GLN A 77 11.69 -21.57 24.23
N PRO A 78 12.85 -21.72 24.91
CA PRO A 78 13.17 -21.21 26.26
C PRO A 78 13.48 -19.71 26.33
N GLU A 79 13.78 -19.07 25.19
CA GLU A 79 14.11 -17.64 25.08
C GLU A 79 13.39 -17.02 23.88
N PRO A 80 13.22 -15.67 23.87
CA PRO A 80 12.75 -14.93 22.70
C PRO A 80 13.57 -15.26 21.46
N ARG A 81 12.91 -15.32 20.30
CA ARG A 81 13.58 -15.58 19.02
C ARG A 81 12.99 -14.75 17.89
N GLU A 82 13.79 -14.50 16.87
CA GLU A 82 13.31 -13.91 15.63
C GLU A 82 12.39 -14.89 14.88
N VAL A 83 11.28 -14.35 14.38
CA VAL A 83 10.36 -15.07 13.50
C VAL A 83 10.20 -14.26 12.22
N THR A 84 10.54 -14.86 11.09
CA THR A 84 10.43 -14.24 9.77
C THR A 84 9.25 -14.82 9.01
N VAL A 85 8.41 -13.95 8.47
CA VAL A 85 7.31 -14.33 7.57
C VAL A 85 7.36 -13.53 6.28
N ASN A 86 7.29 -14.24 5.16
CA ASN A 86 7.21 -13.64 3.84
C ASN A 86 5.79 -13.12 3.58
N ARG A 87 5.66 -11.84 3.21
CA ARG A 87 4.37 -11.16 2.99
C ARG A 87 4.27 -10.69 1.53
N PRO A 88 3.27 -11.15 0.77
CA PRO A 88 3.04 -10.61 -0.57
C PRO A 88 2.60 -9.15 -0.49
N LEU A 89 2.93 -8.35 -1.52
CA LEU A 89 2.65 -6.90 -1.57
C LEU A 89 1.19 -6.55 -1.24
N ALA A 90 0.24 -7.39 -1.65
CA ALA A 90 -1.19 -7.20 -1.39
C ALA A 90 -1.57 -7.31 0.10
N ALA A 91 -0.77 -8.02 0.90
CA ALA A 91 -0.97 -8.19 2.35
C ALA A 91 -0.21 -7.13 3.18
N ILE A 92 0.61 -6.30 2.54
CA ILE A 92 1.39 -5.27 3.22
C ILE A 92 0.54 -4.02 3.46
N GLN A 93 0.50 -3.57 4.71
CA GLN A 93 -0.09 -2.29 5.08
C GLN A 93 0.91 -1.16 4.85
N PHE A 94 0.47 -0.10 4.18
CA PHE A 94 1.29 1.07 3.85
C PHE A 94 0.79 2.31 4.60
N PRO A 95 1.69 3.18 5.12
CA PRO A 95 3.15 3.13 4.94
C PRO A 95 3.84 2.07 5.81
N VAL A 96 4.90 1.45 5.26
CA VAL A 96 5.75 0.45 5.94
C VAL A 96 6.87 1.14 6.74
N ILE A 97 7.29 2.32 6.28
CA ILE A 97 8.29 3.17 6.93
C ILE A 97 7.61 4.47 7.36
N PRO A 98 7.80 4.96 8.60
CA PRO A 98 7.31 6.27 9.00
C PRO A 98 7.92 7.37 8.13
N THR A 99 7.17 8.44 7.88
CA THR A 99 7.66 9.60 7.11
C THR A 99 8.85 10.27 7.80
N THR A 100 9.67 11.01 7.06
CA THR A 100 10.81 11.73 7.68
C THR A 100 10.34 12.76 8.72
N SER A 101 9.12 13.29 8.59
CA SER A 101 8.53 14.15 9.61
C SER A 101 8.16 13.36 10.87
N GLU A 102 7.57 12.17 10.74
CA GLU A 102 7.24 11.31 11.89
C GLU A 102 8.49 10.83 12.61
N GLN A 103 9.52 10.42 11.86
CA GLN A 103 10.81 10.04 12.43
C GLN A 103 11.37 11.16 13.31
N ARG A 104 11.43 12.39 12.80
CA ARG A 104 11.90 13.56 13.58
C ARG A 104 11.02 13.86 14.79
N ARG A 105 9.69 13.85 14.65
CA ARG A 105 8.78 14.11 15.77
C ARG A 105 8.91 13.07 16.87
N ASN A 106 9.20 11.83 16.50
CA ASN A 106 9.34 10.72 17.44
C ASN A 106 10.77 10.60 18.01
N GLY A 107 11.69 11.48 17.61
CA GLY A 107 13.09 11.45 18.04
C GLY A 107 13.83 10.22 17.53
N LEU A 108 13.48 9.70 16.35
CA LEU A 108 14.17 8.56 15.75
C LEU A 108 15.49 9.00 15.14
N GLU A 109 16.55 8.29 15.46
CA GLU A 109 17.84 8.39 14.82
C GLU A 109 17.93 7.38 13.68
N MET A 110 18.43 7.84 12.54
CA MET A 110 18.58 7.03 11.34
C MET A 110 20.05 6.78 11.04
N THR A 111 20.41 5.51 10.87
CA THR A 111 21.71 5.13 10.33
C THR A 111 21.53 4.33 9.04
N THR A 112 22.46 4.53 8.10
CA THR A 112 22.47 3.83 6.81
C THR A 112 23.81 3.13 6.64
N SER A 113 23.77 1.87 6.20
CA SER A 113 24.97 1.06 5.93
C SER A 113 24.74 0.16 4.72
N ARG A 114 25.81 -0.43 4.20
CA ARG A 114 25.74 -1.46 3.16
C ARG A 114 25.89 -2.84 3.81
N THR A 115 25.11 -3.82 3.37
CA THR A 115 25.27 -5.22 3.77
C THR A 115 26.45 -5.87 3.03
N GLU A 116 26.88 -7.05 3.48
CA GLU A 116 27.94 -7.80 2.80
C GLU A 116 27.55 -8.14 1.35
N ASP A 117 26.27 -8.43 1.11
CA ASP A 117 25.70 -8.70 -0.22
C ASP A 117 25.48 -7.44 -1.07
N GLY A 118 25.94 -6.27 -0.60
CA GLY A 118 25.84 -5.01 -1.35
C GLY A 118 24.47 -4.32 -1.29
N MET A 119 23.51 -4.85 -0.52
CA MET A 119 22.21 -4.22 -0.29
C MET A 119 22.35 -3.01 0.64
N MET A 120 21.36 -2.11 0.64
CA MET A 120 21.33 -0.97 1.56
C MET A 120 20.49 -1.29 2.78
N ARG A 121 21.04 -1.07 3.96
CA ARG A 121 20.38 -1.22 5.25
C ARG A 121 20.11 0.16 5.84
N VAL A 122 18.86 0.39 6.23
CA VAL A 122 18.47 1.53 7.06
C VAL A 122 18.03 1.03 8.42
N ARG A 123 18.57 1.61 9.49
CA ARG A 123 18.14 1.38 10.87
C ARG A 123 17.53 2.67 11.39
N LEU A 124 16.33 2.56 11.94
CA LEU A 124 15.68 3.60 12.72
C LEU A 124 15.62 3.13 14.17
N GLU A 125 16.13 3.95 15.08
CA GLU A 125 16.11 3.63 16.51
C GLU A 125 15.70 4.86 17.31
N LYS A 126 15.15 4.63 18.50
CA LYS A 126 14.87 5.72 19.44
C LYS A 126 15.85 5.61 20.61
N PRO A 127 16.71 6.61 20.83
CA PRO A 127 17.67 6.60 21.93
C PRO A 127 16.99 6.34 23.28
N ASP A 128 17.74 5.70 24.18
CA ASP A 128 17.31 5.35 25.55
C ASP A 128 16.06 4.46 25.61
N THR A 129 15.75 3.75 24.52
CA THR A 129 14.70 2.73 24.42
C THR A 129 15.20 1.52 23.65
N ASP A 130 14.43 0.44 23.64
CA ASP A 130 14.62 -0.75 22.82
C ASP A 130 14.03 -0.61 21.41
N TYR A 131 13.32 0.47 21.10
CA TYR A 131 12.67 0.65 19.81
C TYR A 131 13.70 0.66 18.67
N GLN A 132 13.60 -0.34 17.79
CA GLN A 132 14.50 -0.50 16.67
C GLN A 132 13.83 -1.17 15.47
N LEU A 133 13.80 -0.45 14.35
CA LEU A 133 13.36 -0.96 13.05
C LEU A 133 14.53 -1.02 12.08
N VAL A 134 14.59 -2.09 11.29
CA VAL A 134 15.57 -2.28 10.23
C VAL A 134 14.87 -2.52 8.91
N TYR A 135 15.34 -1.88 7.85
CA TYR A 135 14.84 -2.02 6.49
C TYR A 135 15.98 -2.35 5.54
N ILE A 136 15.78 -3.34 4.68
CA ILE A 136 16.75 -3.75 3.66
C ILE A 136 16.19 -3.43 2.28
N PHE A 137 17.01 -2.74 1.49
CA PHE A 137 16.72 -2.37 0.12
C PHE A 137 17.71 -3.03 -0.83
N LYS A 138 17.20 -3.60 -1.92
CA LYS A 138 18.01 -4.13 -3.02
C LYS A 138 17.76 -3.34 -4.29
N THR A 139 18.65 -3.50 -5.26
CA THR A 139 18.57 -2.78 -6.53
C THR A 139 18.09 -3.71 -7.64
N HIS A 140 17.16 -3.21 -8.47
CA HIS A 140 16.78 -3.80 -9.75
C HIS A 140 16.85 -2.74 -10.84
N ALA A 141 17.56 -3.02 -11.94
CA ALA A 141 17.71 -2.09 -13.07
C ALA A 141 18.03 -0.64 -12.63
N ASP A 142 19.00 -0.51 -11.72
CA ASP A 142 19.45 0.76 -11.14
C ASP A 142 18.39 1.54 -10.35
N CYS A 143 17.39 0.84 -9.80
CA CYS A 143 16.40 1.41 -8.87
C CYS A 143 16.28 0.58 -7.60
N TRP A 144 16.06 1.24 -6.47
CA TRP A 144 15.95 0.58 -5.17
C TRP A 144 14.52 0.11 -4.89
N THR A 145 14.40 -1.02 -4.20
CA THR A 145 13.12 -1.55 -3.72
C THR A 145 13.25 -2.11 -2.30
N LEU A 146 12.19 -1.96 -1.49
CA LEU A 146 12.13 -2.55 -0.15
C LEU A 146 11.99 -4.07 -0.25
N TYR A 147 12.96 -4.78 0.32
CA TYR A 147 13.06 -6.24 0.29
C TYR A 147 12.72 -6.89 1.63
N ALA A 148 13.11 -6.27 2.75
CA ALA A 148 12.82 -6.80 4.09
C ALA A 148 12.60 -5.69 5.11
N LYS A 149 11.80 -5.99 6.12
CA LYS A 149 11.60 -5.22 7.35
C LYS A 149 11.87 -6.14 8.54
N ALA A 150 12.59 -5.65 9.54
CA ALA A 150 12.68 -6.28 10.85
C ALA A 150 12.27 -5.29 11.95
N ASP A 151 11.45 -5.74 12.88
CA ASP A 151 11.21 -5.07 14.16
C ASP A 151 11.96 -5.83 15.26
N ASN A 152 13.04 -5.21 15.74
CA ASN A 152 13.94 -5.78 16.73
C ASN A 152 13.72 -5.17 18.11
N SER A 153 12.57 -4.51 18.31
CA SER A 153 12.19 -3.95 19.61
C SER A 153 11.86 -5.06 20.61
N LEU A 154 12.07 -4.81 21.90
CA LEU A 154 11.80 -5.75 23.01
C LEU A 154 10.78 -5.20 24.01
#